data_AF-A0A1L8QSY8-F1
#
_entry.id   AF-A0A1L8QSY8-F1
#
_cell.length_a   1.000
_cell.length_b   1.000
_cell.length_c   1.000
_cell.angle_alpha   90.00
_cell.angle_beta   90.00
_cell.angle_gamma   90.00
#
_symmetry.space_group_name_H-M   'P 1'
#
loop_
_entity.id
_entity.type
_entity.pdbx_description
1 polymer ?
#
loop_
_entity_poly.entity_id
_entity_poly.type
_entity_poly.pdbx_seq_one_letter_code
_entity_poly.pdbx_strand_id
1 'polypeptide(L)'
;MNPVDIILKWKKHSMRTSGREKLDKTDEFWELIYENEKELRIPEGTLLYRVHEGGLEKPELETFDDMGENYEEIFRVYYQKWEDSLAIDKIRWTNNWLSFTNTPDVIGSNYFSRKNLRGFVIVIKPLKGINISEFHNGGFNEFEVVAPMDKSTLVEILEFDEFMSKYGTGNSDYEKIKNRILNE
;
A
#
# COMPACT_ATOMS: atom_id res chain seq x y z
N MET A 1 3.40 -13.54 25.21
CA MET A 1 4.26 -13.46 24.02
C MET A 1 4.82 -12.04 24.00
N ASN A 2 6.13 -11.85 23.79
CA ASN A 2 6.73 -10.51 23.80
C ASN A 2 6.22 -9.70 22.59
N PRO A 3 5.73 -8.44 22.75
CA PRO A 3 5.34 -7.55 21.66
C PRO A 3 6.36 -7.50 20.52
N VAL A 4 7.66 -7.46 20.85
CA VAL A 4 8.76 -7.42 19.88
C VAL A 4 8.75 -8.66 18.98
N ASP A 5 8.49 -9.85 19.52
CA ASP A 5 8.45 -11.10 18.73
C ASP A 5 7.29 -11.11 17.73
N ILE A 6 6.16 -10.50 18.10
CA ILE A 6 4.97 -10.39 17.24
C ILE A 6 5.26 -9.40 16.11
N ILE A 7 5.82 -8.24 16.43
CA ILE A 7 6.19 -7.21 15.44
C ILE A 7 7.22 -7.77 14.45
N LEU A 8 8.25 -8.47 14.94
CA LEU A 8 9.26 -9.09 14.07
C LEU A 8 8.69 -10.19 13.17
N LYS A 9 7.69 -10.95 13.64
CA LYS A 9 6.96 -11.89 12.78
C LYS A 9 6.10 -11.17 11.75
N TRP A 10 5.44 -10.08 12.13
CA TRP A 10 4.62 -9.29 11.24
C TRP A 10 5.43 -8.69 10.09
N LYS A 11 6.60 -8.10 10.40
CA LYS A 11 7.52 -7.49 9.43
C LYS A 11 8.01 -8.43 8.33
N LYS A 12 7.94 -9.75 8.52
CA LYS A 12 8.25 -10.72 7.45
C LYS A 12 7.18 -10.74 6.35
N HIS A 13 6.03 -10.13 6.58
CA HIS A 13 4.97 -9.97 5.60
C HIS A 13 5.06 -8.57 4.98
N SER A 14 5.30 -8.49 3.67
CA SER A 14 5.25 -7.21 2.96
C SER A 14 3.83 -6.63 2.98
N MET A 15 3.69 -5.32 2.83
CA MET A 15 2.45 -4.70 2.36
C MET A 15 2.01 -5.36 1.03
N ARG A 16 1.13 -6.36 1.11
CA ARG A 16 0.54 -7.06 -0.06
C ARG A 16 -0.80 -6.46 -0.42
N THR A 17 -1.21 -6.67 -1.67
CA THR A 17 -2.47 -6.19 -2.27
C THR A 17 -3.68 -7.03 -1.89
N SER A 18 -3.51 -8.34 -1.82
CA SER A 18 -4.57 -9.27 -1.44
C SER A 18 -4.84 -9.20 0.06
N GLY A 19 -6.09 -8.87 0.41
CA GLY A 19 -6.58 -8.89 1.79
C GLY A 19 -6.26 -10.22 2.45
N ARG A 20 -5.73 -10.17 3.68
CA ARG A 20 -5.39 -11.39 4.42
C ARG A 20 -6.66 -12.04 4.95
N GLU A 21 -6.71 -13.36 4.88
CA GLU A 21 -7.79 -14.15 5.47
C GLU A 21 -7.43 -14.56 6.91
N LYS A 22 -8.45 -14.72 7.79
CA LYS A 22 -8.31 -15.17 9.19
C LYS A 22 -7.49 -14.20 10.06
N LEU A 23 -7.90 -12.94 10.08
CA LEU A 23 -7.20 -11.86 10.79
C LEU A 23 -7.56 -11.73 12.28
N ASP A 24 -8.61 -12.41 12.76
CA ASP A 24 -9.11 -12.26 14.15
C ASP A 24 -7.99 -12.37 15.20
N LYS A 25 -7.15 -13.41 15.10
CA LYS A 25 -6.01 -13.59 16.03
C LYS A 25 -4.95 -12.50 15.90
N THR A 26 -4.69 -12.03 14.68
CA THR A 26 -3.72 -10.95 14.47
C THR A 26 -4.26 -9.61 14.95
N ASP A 27 -5.55 -9.38 14.81
CA ASP A 27 -6.21 -8.18 15.30
C ASP A 27 -6.21 -8.15 16.82
N GLU A 28 -6.52 -9.26 17.49
CA GLU A 28 -6.38 -9.41 18.95
C GLU A 28 -4.96 -9.05 19.44
N PHE A 29 -3.92 -9.47 18.71
CA PHE A 29 -2.54 -9.11 19.05
C PHE A 29 -2.28 -7.62 18.89
N TRP A 30 -2.79 -7.00 17.83
CA TRP A 30 -2.60 -5.57 17.61
C TRP A 30 -3.37 -4.71 18.61
N GLU A 31 -4.57 -5.11 19.01
CA GLU A 31 -5.27 -4.48 20.14
C GLU A 31 -4.42 -4.55 21.41
N LEU A 32 -3.88 -5.73 21.73
CA LEU A 32 -3.07 -5.91 22.93
C LEU A 32 -1.78 -5.04 22.88
N ILE A 33 -1.10 -5.00 21.74
CA ILE A 33 0.07 -4.11 21.56
C ILE A 33 -0.36 -2.66 21.73
N TYR A 34 -1.46 -2.26 21.10
CA TYR A 34 -1.95 -0.89 21.22
C TYR A 34 -2.26 -0.52 22.67
N GLU A 35 -2.91 -1.39 23.44
CA GLU A 35 -3.24 -1.15 24.84
C GLU A 35 -2.01 -0.99 25.74
N ASN A 36 -0.95 -1.78 25.50
CA ASN A 36 0.20 -1.90 26.40
C ASN A 36 1.41 -1.04 25.99
N GLU A 37 1.70 -0.88 24.70
CA GLU A 37 2.90 -0.21 24.17
C GLU A 37 2.56 1.22 23.71
N LYS A 38 2.45 2.15 24.67
CA LYS A 38 1.95 3.52 24.41
C LYS A 38 2.91 4.36 23.57
N GLU A 39 4.21 4.12 23.75
CA GLU A 39 5.30 4.77 23.03
C GLU A 39 5.33 4.43 21.54
N LEU A 40 4.77 3.28 21.13
CA LEU A 40 4.67 2.90 19.72
C LEU A 40 3.46 3.52 19.02
N ARG A 41 2.55 4.18 19.74
CA ARG A 41 1.32 4.73 19.14
C ARG A 41 1.64 5.91 18.24
N ILE A 42 0.96 5.97 17.10
CA ILE A 42 0.99 7.18 16.27
C ILE A 42 0.23 8.33 16.95
N PRO A 43 0.65 9.59 16.75
CA PRO A 43 -0.12 10.74 17.19
C PRO A 43 -1.52 10.78 16.56
N GLU A 44 -2.49 11.31 17.31
CA GLU A 44 -3.84 11.52 16.79
C GLU A 44 -3.81 12.44 15.56
N GLY A 45 -4.59 12.05 14.55
CA GLY A 45 -4.70 12.79 13.30
C GLY A 45 -3.55 12.58 12.31
N THR A 46 -2.64 11.65 12.59
CA THR A 46 -1.67 11.17 11.60
C THR A 46 -2.39 10.60 10.37
N LEU A 47 -2.03 11.06 9.18
CA LEU A 47 -2.49 10.47 7.93
C LEU A 47 -1.67 9.24 7.61
N LEU A 48 -2.34 8.17 7.20
CA LEU A 48 -1.71 6.93 6.74
C LEU A 48 -2.12 6.64 5.30
N TYR A 49 -1.16 6.06 4.57
CA TYR A 49 -1.24 5.80 3.15
C TYR A 49 -1.03 4.32 2.89
N ARG A 50 -1.87 3.76 2.03
CA ARG A 50 -1.72 2.37 1.56
C ARG A 50 -2.02 2.33 0.08
N VAL A 51 -1.10 1.78 -0.69
CA VAL A 51 -1.36 1.51 -2.10
C VAL A 51 -2.24 0.27 -2.21
N HIS A 52 -3.20 0.33 -3.12
CA HIS A 52 -3.87 -0.85 -3.61
C HIS A 52 -3.20 -1.38 -4.88
N GLU A 53 -3.56 -2.60 -5.30
CA GLU A 53 -3.10 -3.14 -6.57
C GLU A 53 -3.48 -2.22 -7.72
N GLY A 54 -2.56 -2.00 -8.66
CA GLY A 54 -2.80 -1.23 -9.88
C GLY A 54 -1.56 -0.50 -10.38
N GLY A 55 -1.72 0.28 -11.45
CA GLY A 55 -0.59 0.85 -12.19
C GLY A 55 -0.03 -0.12 -13.25
N LEU A 56 -0.81 -1.14 -13.61
CA LEU A 56 -0.64 -1.80 -14.90
C LEU A 56 -0.99 -0.78 -15.98
N GLU A 57 -0.12 -0.63 -16.97
CA GLU A 57 -0.53 0.05 -18.21
C GLU A 57 -1.68 -0.73 -18.83
N LYS A 58 -2.61 -0.01 -19.46
CA LYS A 58 -3.70 -0.66 -20.18
C LYS A 58 -3.06 -1.57 -21.24
N PRO A 59 -3.31 -2.89 -21.21
CA PRO A 59 -2.75 -3.80 -22.20
C PRO A 59 -3.28 -3.44 -23.59
N GLU A 60 -2.39 -3.41 -24.57
CA GLU A 60 -2.74 -3.26 -25.97
C GLU A 60 -2.63 -4.63 -26.64
N LEU A 61 -3.61 -5.01 -27.46
CA LEU A 61 -3.63 -6.34 -28.08
C LEU A 61 -2.36 -6.62 -28.92
N GLU A 62 -1.83 -5.59 -29.55
CA GLU A 62 -0.66 -5.64 -30.42
C GLU A 62 0.62 -6.06 -29.67
N THR A 63 0.71 -5.84 -28.35
CA THR A 63 1.90 -6.25 -27.57
C THR A 63 1.97 -7.75 -27.30
N PHE A 64 0.97 -8.51 -27.73
CA PHE A 64 0.88 -9.96 -27.58
C PHE A 64 0.99 -10.70 -28.93
N ASP A 65 1.19 -9.99 -30.04
CA ASP A 65 1.17 -10.56 -31.39
C ASP A 65 2.20 -11.68 -31.62
N ASP A 66 3.32 -11.65 -30.88
CA ASP A 66 4.40 -12.62 -30.90
C ASP A 66 4.14 -13.87 -30.02
N MET A 67 3.03 -13.91 -29.27
CA MET A 67 2.69 -15.01 -28.37
C MET A 67 1.98 -16.19 -29.06
N GLY A 68 1.85 -16.14 -30.38
CA GLY A 68 1.28 -17.22 -31.19
C GLY A 68 -0.24 -17.36 -31.04
N GLU A 69 -0.75 -18.57 -31.26
CA GLU A 69 -2.20 -18.82 -31.43
C GLU A 69 -3.08 -18.45 -30.22
N ASN A 70 -2.50 -18.30 -29.02
CA ASN A 70 -3.23 -18.00 -27.79
C ASN A 70 -3.18 -16.53 -27.37
N TYR A 71 -2.65 -15.63 -28.22
CA TYR A 71 -2.43 -14.24 -27.85
C TYR A 71 -3.69 -13.51 -27.37
N GLU A 72 -4.86 -13.77 -27.99
CA GLU A 72 -6.13 -13.16 -27.56
C GLU A 72 -6.58 -13.61 -26.16
N GLU A 73 -6.35 -14.88 -25.82
CA GLU A 73 -6.68 -15.41 -24.49
C GLU A 73 -5.76 -14.80 -23.43
N ILE A 74 -4.46 -14.70 -23.73
CA ILE A 74 -3.47 -14.06 -22.86
C ILE A 74 -3.84 -12.58 -22.67
N PHE A 75 -4.11 -11.85 -23.75
CA PHE A 75 -4.56 -10.46 -23.70
C PHE A 75 -5.78 -10.29 -22.79
N ARG A 76 -6.81 -11.13 -22.92
CA ARG A 76 -8.02 -11.06 -22.06
C ARG A 76 -7.69 -11.21 -20.57
N VAL A 77 -6.75 -12.10 -20.22
CA VAL A 77 -6.31 -12.28 -18.82
C VAL A 77 -5.61 -11.03 -18.29
N TYR A 78 -4.71 -10.43 -19.07
CA TYR A 78 -4.02 -9.20 -18.68
C TYR A 78 -4.97 -8.01 -18.61
N TYR A 79 -5.89 -7.90 -19.56
CA TYR A 79 -6.90 -6.85 -19.61
C TYR A 79 -7.84 -6.93 -18.40
N GLN A 80 -8.32 -8.12 -18.03
CA GLN A 80 -9.16 -8.30 -16.84
C GLN A 80 -8.40 -7.95 -15.56
N LYS A 81 -7.11 -8.30 -15.45
CA LYS A 81 -6.28 -7.89 -14.30
C LYS A 81 -6.12 -6.38 -14.21
N TRP A 82 -5.95 -5.70 -15.35
CA TRP A 82 -5.92 -4.25 -15.41
C TRP A 82 -7.26 -3.65 -14.96
N GLU A 83 -8.39 -4.10 -15.50
CA GLU A 83 -9.73 -3.64 -15.07
C GLU A 83 -9.98 -3.89 -13.58
N ASP A 84 -9.63 -5.08 -13.10
CA ASP A 84 -9.77 -5.46 -11.70
C ASP A 84 -8.92 -4.58 -10.76
N SER A 85 -7.76 -4.12 -11.24
CA SER A 85 -6.86 -3.25 -10.50
C SER A 85 -7.34 -1.79 -10.43
N LEU A 86 -8.35 -1.41 -11.23
CA LEU A 86 -9.00 -0.09 -11.19
C LEU A 86 -10.31 -0.10 -10.38
N ALA A 87 -10.73 -1.27 -9.89
CA ALA A 87 -12.02 -1.46 -9.26
C ALA A 87 -12.00 -1.05 -7.77
N ILE A 88 -12.19 0.26 -7.50
CA ILE A 88 -12.27 0.83 -6.14
C ILE A 88 -13.35 0.13 -5.29
N ASP A 89 -14.43 -0.35 -5.90
CA ASP A 89 -15.50 -1.10 -5.26
C ASP A 89 -15.05 -2.46 -4.69
N LYS A 90 -13.88 -2.97 -5.10
CA LYS A 90 -13.27 -4.19 -4.55
C LYS A 90 -12.48 -3.96 -3.26
N ILE A 91 -12.30 -2.71 -2.81
CA ILE A 91 -11.63 -2.40 -1.54
C ILE A 91 -12.48 -2.91 -0.38
N ARG A 92 -11.93 -3.84 0.39
CA ARG A 92 -12.59 -4.43 1.55
C ARG A 92 -12.32 -3.60 2.81
N TRP A 93 -13.39 -3.08 3.39
CA TRP A 93 -13.37 -2.34 4.66
C TRP A 93 -13.78 -3.27 5.81
N THR A 94 -12.84 -4.07 6.29
CA THR A 94 -13.13 -5.10 7.31
C THR A 94 -12.82 -4.65 8.74
N ASN A 95 -12.28 -3.42 8.93
CA ASN A 95 -11.78 -2.93 10.21
C ASN A 95 -10.63 -3.76 10.82
N ASN A 96 -10.02 -4.66 10.03
CA ASN A 96 -8.87 -5.42 10.49
C ASN A 96 -7.61 -4.55 10.49
N TRP A 97 -6.62 -4.91 11.30
CA TRP A 97 -5.34 -4.24 11.38
C TRP A 97 -4.48 -4.57 10.17
N LEU A 98 -4.13 -3.54 9.39
CA LEU A 98 -3.37 -3.65 8.15
C LEU A 98 -2.17 -2.71 8.17
N SER A 99 -1.20 -3.02 7.32
CA SER A 99 0.00 -2.20 7.13
C SER A 99 -0.26 -0.97 6.25
N PHE A 100 0.27 0.16 6.67
CA PHE A 100 0.28 1.43 5.99
C PHE A 100 1.68 2.03 6.08
N THR A 101 1.91 3.16 5.43
CA THR A 101 3.01 4.06 5.70
C THR A 101 2.48 5.43 6.07
N ASN A 102 3.19 6.17 6.91
CA ASN A 102 2.92 7.59 7.15
C ASN A 102 3.78 8.51 6.27
N THR A 103 4.57 7.95 5.35
CA THR A 103 5.53 8.69 4.53
C THR A 103 5.11 8.66 3.06
N PRO A 104 4.68 9.78 2.46
CA PRO A 104 4.29 9.82 1.04
C PRO A 104 5.42 9.42 0.09
N ASP A 105 6.68 9.78 0.42
CA ASP A 105 7.83 9.45 -0.43
C ASP A 105 8.08 7.94 -0.57
N VAL A 106 7.67 7.16 0.43
CA VAL A 106 7.71 5.70 0.39
C VAL A 106 6.81 5.19 -0.73
N ILE A 107 5.60 5.74 -0.87
CA ILE A 107 4.66 5.40 -1.95
C ILE A 107 5.26 5.75 -3.32
N GLY A 108 5.90 6.93 -3.42
CA GLY A 108 6.57 7.38 -4.63
C GLY A 108 7.88 6.65 -4.98
N SER A 109 8.34 5.72 -4.15
CA SER A 109 9.61 5.02 -4.36
C SER A 109 9.56 4.00 -5.51
N ASN A 110 10.73 3.65 -6.04
CA ASN A 110 10.87 2.58 -7.01
C ASN A 110 10.47 1.20 -6.47
N TYR A 111 10.49 1.02 -5.14
CA TYR A 111 10.09 -0.23 -4.51
C TYR A 111 8.62 -0.59 -4.79
N PHE A 112 7.71 0.38 -4.67
CA PHE A 112 6.28 0.17 -4.98
C PHE A 112 6.04 0.07 -6.50
N SER A 113 6.81 0.80 -7.31
CA SER A 113 6.76 0.67 -8.78
C SER A 113 7.03 -0.77 -9.24
N ARG A 114 8.11 -1.38 -8.74
CA ARG A 114 8.53 -2.74 -9.13
C ARG A 114 7.54 -3.84 -8.73
N LYS A 115 6.57 -3.50 -7.90
CA LYS A 115 5.53 -4.42 -7.41
C LYS A 115 4.18 -4.19 -8.09
N ASN A 116 4.10 -3.31 -9.09
CA ASN A 116 2.83 -2.88 -9.70
C ASN A 116 1.84 -2.37 -8.63
N LEU A 117 2.36 -1.51 -7.74
CA LEU A 117 1.62 -0.87 -6.66
C LEU A 117 1.59 0.64 -6.87
N ARG A 118 0.99 1.07 -7.98
CA ARG A 118 0.77 2.48 -8.34
C ARG A 118 -0.57 2.69 -9.05
N GLY A 119 -1.61 1.97 -8.61
CA GLY A 119 -2.97 2.21 -9.07
C GLY A 119 -3.53 3.40 -8.32
N PHE A 120 -4.17 3.09 -7.19
CA PHE A 120 -4.69 4.10 -6.29
C PHE A 120 -4.09 4.01 -4.89
N VAL A 121 -4.07 5.14 -4.21
CA VAL A 121 -3.60 5.30 -2.85
C VAL A 121 -4.80 5.61 -1.96
N ILE A 122 -5.00 4.75 -0.96
CA ILE A 122 -6.01 4.90 0.07
C ILE A 122 -5.41 5.77 1.18
N VAL A 123 -6.07 6.89 1.47
CA VAL A 123 -5.69 7.82 2.53
C VAL A 123 -6.68 7.70 3.67
N ILE A 124 -6.18 7.34 4.85
CA ILE A 124 -7.00 7.24 6.07
C ILE A 124 -6.42 8.10 7.19
N LYS A 125 -7.27 8.45 8.15
CA LYS A 125 -6.92 9.15 9.38
C LYS A 125 -7.44 8.33 10.57
N PRO A 126 -6.74 7.25 10.94
CA PRO A 126 -7.27 6.30 11.91
C PRO A 126 -7.22 6.85 13.34
N LEU A 127 -8.13 6.37 14.17
CA LEU A 127 -8.17 6.70 15.60
C LEU A 127 -7.09 5.97 16.41
N LYS A 128 -6.57 4.86 15.87
CA LYS A 128 -5.53 4.05 16.48
C LYS A 128 -4.54 3.54 15.43
N GLY A 129 -3.28 3.42 15.84
CA GLY A 129 -2.24 2.87 15.00
C GLY A 129 -0.95 2.70 15.79
N ILE A 130 -0.11 1.77 15.33
CA ILE A 130 1.17 1.41 15.94
C ILE A 130 2.27 1.60 14.90
N ASN A 131 3.21 2.48 15.20
CA ASN A 131 4.40 2.67 14.40
C ASN A 131 5.41 1.56 14.70
N ILE A 132 5.75 0.78 13.67
CA ILE A 132 6.74 -0.29 13.75
C ILE A 132 7.94 -0.03 12.83
N SER A 133 8.16 1.22 12.41
CA SER A 133 9.25 1.61 11.51
C SER A 133 10.64 1.27 12.07
N GLU A 134 10.81 1.36 13.40
CA GLU A 134 12.10 1.12 14.06
C GLU A 134 12.49 -0.36 14.14
N PHE A 135 11.53 -1.28 13.97
CA PHE A 135 11.78 -2.73 14.03
C PHE A 135 12.22 -3.32 12.68
N HIS A 136 12.76 -2.48 11.80
CA HIS A 136 13.23 -2.86 10.48
C HIS A 136 14.69 -3.32 10.51
N ASN A 137 14.93 -4.61 10.29
CA ASN A 137 16.26 -5.22 10.40
C ASN A 137 16.96 -5.46 9.04
N GLY A 138 16.52 -4.82 7.95
CA GLY A 138 17.19 -4.86 6.65
C GLY A 138 16.25 -4.81 5.44
N GLY A 139 16.76 -4.31 4.30
CA GLY A 139 15.96 -4.08 3.08
C GLY A 139 15.37 -2.66 3.01
N PHE A 140 14.39 -2.46 2.14
CA PHE A 140 13.72 -1.16 1.99
C PHE A 140 12.83 -0.87 3.21
N ASN A 141 13.00 0.30 3.84
CA ASN A 141 12.17 0.70 4.98
C ASN A 141 10.86 1.33 4.47
N GLU A 142 9.76 0.61 4.62
CA GLU A 142 8.42 1.09 4.25
C GLU A 142 7.86 2.13 5.26
N PHE A 143 8.58 2.43 6.35
CA PHE A 143 8.09 3.26 7.46
C PHE A 143 6.72 2.79 7.95
N GLU A 144 6.64 1.48 8.17
CA GLU A 144 5.36 0.80 8.34
C GLU A 144 4.67 1.19 9.64
N VAL A 145 3.40 1.51 9.50
CA VAL A 145 2.45 1.73 10.59
C VAL A 145 1.34 0.71 10.43
N VAL A 146 0.93 0.05 11.50
CA VAL A 146 -0.21 -0.87 11.49
C VAL A 146 -1.43 -0.17 12.09
N ALA A 147 -2.55 -0.16 11.38
CA ALA A 147 -3.78 0.48 11.81
C ALA A 147 -5.01 -0.28 11.29
N PRO A 148 -6.19 -0.12 11.91
CA PRO A 148 -7.44 -0.68 11.41
C PRO A 148 -7.87 -0.03 10.10
N MET A 149 -8.30 -0.84 9.14
CA MET A 149 -8.89 -0.36 7.88
C MET A 149 -10.40 -0.16 8.02
N ASP A 150 -10.78 0.90 8.72
CA ASP A 150 -12.17 1.33 8.91
C ASP A 150 -12.57 2.39 7.88
N LYS A 151 -13.69 2.16 7.19
CA LYS A 151 -14.25 3.10 6.22
C LYS A 151 -14.61 4.44 6.87
N SER A 152 -14.96 4.47 8.16
CA SER A 152 -15.27 5.72 8.88
C SER A 152 -14.06 6.67 8.97
N THR A 153 -12.85 6.13 8.83
CA THR A 153 -11.58 6.87 8.89
C THR A 153 -11.05 7.25 7.51
N LEU A 154 -11.77 6.89 6.44
CA LEU A 154 -11.40 7.22 5.07
C LEU A 154 -11.42 8.73 4.87
N VAL A 155 -10.30 9.27 4.39
CA VAL A 155 -10.20 10.65 3.92
C VAL A 155 -10.53 10.70 2.45
N GLU A 156 -9.80 9.92 1.64
CA GLU A 156 -9.96 9.89 0.19
C GLU A 156 -9.22 8.69 -0.43
N ILE A 157 -9.56 8.40 -1.68
CA ILE A 157 -8.87 7.44 -2.54
C ILE A 157 -8.50 8.21 -3.79
N LEU A 158 -7.22 8.21 -4.14
CA LEU A 158 -6.68 8.97 -5.26
C LEU A 158 -5.94 8.05 -6.22
N GLU A 159 -5.99 8.36 -7.51
CA GLU A 159 -5.03 7.79 -8.45
C GLU A 159 -3.61 8.18 -8.04
N PHE A 160 -2.62 7.34 -8.37
CA PHE A 160 -1.24 7.52 -7.90
C PHE A 160 -0.66 8.91 -8.23
N ASP A 161 -0.86 9.40 -9.45
CA ASP A 161 -0.35 10.70 -9.88
C ASP A 161 -1.01 11.87 -9.12
N GLU A 162 -2.31 11.78 -8.84
CA GLU A 162 -3.03 12.77 -8.04
C GLU A 162 -2.56 12.74 -6.59
N PHE A 163 -2.34 11.54 -6.03
CA PHE A 163 -1.75 11.38 -4.70
C PHE A 163 -0.39 12.05 -4.62
N MET A 164 0.52 11.78 -5.57
CA MET A 164 1.85 12.38 -5.57
C MET A 164 1.77 13.90 -5.74
N SER A 165 0.85 14.42 -6.55
CA SER A 165 0.66 15.87 -6.68
C SER A 165 0.17 16.54 -5.39
N LYS A 166 -0.61 15.84 -4.56
CA LYS A 166 -1.24 16.41 -3.36
C LYS A 166 -0.44 16.19 -2.08
N TYR A 167 0.15 15.01 -1.93
CA TYR A 167 0.85 14.57 -0.71
C TYR A 167 2.35 14.37 -0.92
N GLY A 168 2.83 14.33 -2.16
CA GLY A 168 4.25 14.21 -2.45
C GLY A 168 5.06 15.36 -1.86
N THR A 169 6.32 15.08 -1.52
CA THR A 169 7.20 16.07 -0.90
C THR A 169 8.28 16.60 -1.86
N GLY A 170 8.27 16.14 -3.11
CA GLY A 170 9.30 16.38 -4.11
C GLY A 170 10.54 15.49 -3.98
N ASN A 171 10.59 14.60 -2.99
CA ASN A 171 11.80 13.83 -2.66
C ASN A 171 11.76 12.36 -3.09
N SER A 172 10.60 11.86 -3.53
CA SER A 172 10.46 10.47 -3.97
C SER A 172 11.19 10.20 -5.29
N ASP A 173 11.45 8.91 -5.57
CA ASP A 173 12.06 8.50 -6.84
C ASP A 173 11.21 8.93 -8.04
N TYR A 174 9.89 8.76 -7.95
CA TYR A 174 8.94 9.18 -8.99
C TYR A 174 9.04 10.68 -9.28
N GLU A 175 9.00 11.53 -8.26
CA GLU A 175 9.04 12.98 -8.43
C GLU A 175 10.37 13.46 -9.02
N LYS A 176 11.49 12.85 -8.59
CA LYS A 176 12.82 13.15 -9.16
C LYS A 176 12.90 12.84 -10.65
N ILE A 177 12.34 11.70 -11.08
CA ILE A 177 12.30 11.32 -12.51
C ILE A 177 11.38 12.27 -13.28
N LYS A 178 10.18 12.53 -12.78
CA LYS A 178 9.20 13.43 -13.43
C LYS A 178 9.77 14.85 -13.62
N ASN A 179 10.40 15.40 -12.58
CA ASN A 179 11.02 16.72 -12.65
C ASN A 179 12.19 16.77 -13.63
N ARG A 180 12.96 15.67 -13.77
CA ARG A 180 14.02 15.62 -14.78
C ARG A 180 13.46 15.70 -16.19
N ILE A 181 12.42 14.92 -16.50
CA ILE A 181 11.77 14.91 -17.82
C ILE A 181 11.16 16.27 -18.18
N LEU A 182 10.54 16.95 -17.21
CA LEU A 182 9.92 18.27 -17.44
C LEU A 182 10.94 19.40 -17.69
N ASN A 183 12.20 19.18 -17.35
CA ASN A 183 13.29 20.15 -17.53
C ASN A 183 14.21 19.81 -18.71
N GLU A 184 13.92 18.73 -19.45
CA GLU A 184 14.56 18.33 -20.72
C GLU A 184 13.70 18.78 -21.91
#